data_AF-A0A3S0QES2-F1
#
_entry.id   AF-A0A3S0QES2-F1
#
_cell.length_a   1.000
_cell.length_b   1.000
_cell.length_c   1.000
_cell.angle_alpha   90.00
_cell.angle_beta   90.00
_cell.angle_gamma   90.00
#
_symmetry.space_group_name_H-M   'P 1'
#
loop_
_entity.id
_entity.type
_entity.pdbx_description
1 polymer ?
#
loop_
_entity_poly.entity_id
_entity_poly.type
_entity_poly.pdbx_seq_one_letter_code
_entity_poly.pdbx_strand_id
1 'polypeptide(L)' 'MVKGQAVAGVALPSLPDDLRRQEAHAPVVEGEPVIAILARERQALDRANARQGRTVQFYDDITTRYALPKRTN' A
#
# COMPACT_ATOMS: atom_id res chain seq x y z
N MET A 1 2.41 -23.12 -40.16
CA MET A 1 2.85 -22.92 -38.76
C MET A 1 2.46 -21.51 -38.36
N VAL A 2 1.43 -21.33 -37.53
CA VAL A 2 1.07 -20.01 -37.00
C VAL A 2 1.77 -19.87 -35.66
N LYS A 3 2.79 -19.01 -35.59
CA LYS A 3 3.40 -18.61 -34.31
C LYS A 3 2.40 -17.72 -33.59
N GLY A 4 1.78 -18.24 -32.53
CA GLY A 4 0.99 -17.43 -31.61
C GLY A 4 1.89 -16.37 -30.98
N GLN A 5 1.57 -15.09 -31.19
CA GLN A 5 2.17 -14.00 -30.44
C GLN A 5 1.72 -14.12 -28.99
N ALA A 6 2.61 -14.57 -28.10
CA ALA A 6 2.41 -14.45 -26.67
C ALA A 6 2.41 -12.96 -26.32
N VAL A 7 1.30 -12.46 -25.78
CA VAL A 7 1.26 -11.15 -25.14
C VAL A 7 2.23 -11.23 -23.96
N ALA A 8 3.37 -10.56 -24.05
CA ALA A 8 4.27 -10.42 -22.91
C ALA A 8 3.50 -9.65 -21.83
N GLY A 9 3.01 -10.36 -20.81
CA GLY A 9 2.39 -9.73 -19.66
C GLY A 9 3.39 -8.78 -19.00
N VAL A 10 2.94 -7.59 -18.63
CA VAL A 10 3.78 -6.66 -17.86
C VAL A 10 4.09 -7.31 -16.51
N ALA A 11 5.37 -7.56 -16.24
CA ALA A 11 5.81 -8.02 -14.93
C ALA A 11 5.70 -6.84 -13.95
N LEU A 12 4.67 -6.85 -13.11
CA LEU A 12 4.50 -5.84 -12.06
C LEU A 12 5.58 -6.02 -10.98
N PRO A 13 6.08 -4.92 -10.38
CA PRO A 13 6.95 -5.01 -9.22
C PRO A 13 6.22 -5.67 -8.06
N SER A 14 6.97 -6.41 -7.23
CA SER A 14 6.44 -7.01 -6.02
C SER A 14 5.92 -5.94 -5.06
N LEU A 15 4.74 -6.16 -4.47
CA LEU A 15 4.22 -5.31 -3.40
C LEU A 15 5.15 -5.38 -2.18
N PRO A 16 5.70 -4.25 -1.70
CA PRO A 16 6.48 -4.20 -0.48
C PRO A 16 5.74 -4.77 0.73
N ASP A 17 6.45 -5.53 1.57
CA ASP A 17 5.83 -6.23 2.71
C ASP A 17 5.24 -5.28 3.75
N ASP A 18 5.82 -4.09 3.91
CA ASP A 18 5.31 -3.12 4.84
C ASP A 18 3.89 -2.68 4.47
N LEU A 19 3.55 -2.58 3.19
CA LEU A 19 2.23 -2.19 2.70
C LEU A 19 1.13 -3.25 2.96
N ARG A 20 1.51 -4.49 3.28
CA ARG A 20 0.58 -5.53 3.72
C ARG A 20 0.30 -5.50 5.22
N ARG A 21 1.08 -4.73 6.00
CA ARG A 21 0.96 -4.72 7.46
C ARG A 21 -0.28 -3.94 7.89
N GLN A 22 -0.97 -4.49 8.88
CA GLN A 22 -2.00 -3.79 9.64
C GLN A 22 -1.39 -3.21 10.92
N GLU A 23 -1.92 -2.08 11.37
CA GLU A 23 -1.59 -1.53 12.70
C GLU A 23 -2.60 -2.05 13.69
N ALA A 24 -2.13 -2.59 14.80
CA ALA A 24 -2.99 -2.97 15.90
C ALA A 24 -3.50 -1.73 16.64
N HIS A 25 -4.73 -1.82 17.15
CA HIS A 25 -5.26 -0.87 18.12
C HIS A 25 -4.40 -0.86 19.39
N ALA A 26 -4.42 0.27 20.09
CA ALA A 26 -3.79 0.38 21.38
C ALA A 26 -4.45 -0.57 22.38
N PRO A 27 -3.67 -1.28 23.20
CA PRO A 27 -4.25 -2.12 24.24
C PRO A 27 -5.00 -1.26 25.25
N VAL A 28 -6.15 -1.77 25.70
CA VAL A 28 -6.88 -1.25 26.85
C VAL A 28 -6.35 -1.97 28.08
N VAL A 29 -5.80 -1.20 29.02
CA VAL A 29 -5.25 -1.71 30.27
C VAL A 29 -6.07 -1.15 31.42
N GLU A 30 -6.54 -2.03 32.29
CA GLU A 30 -7.33 -1.62 33.45
C GLU A 30 -6.51 -0.70 34.37
N GLY A 31 -7.13 0.37 34.87
CA GLY A 31 -6.48 1.38 35.70
C GLY A 31 -5.67 2.43 34.93
N GLU A 32 -5.45 2.28 33.62
CA GLU A 32 -4.85 3.34 32.81
C GLU A 32 -5.88 4.42 32.43
N PRO A 33 -5.46 5.70 32.37
CA PRO A 33 -6.36 6.76 31.97
C PRO A 33 -6.66 6.68 30.47
N VAL A 34 -7.93 6.88 30.09
CA VAL A 34 -8.40 6.82 28.70
C VAL A 34 -7.59 7.72 27.76
N ILE A 35 -7.13 8.88 28.25
CA ILE A 35 -6.28 9.80 27.47
C ILE A 35 -4.96 9.15 27.01
N ALA A 36 -4.38 8.24 27.81
CA ALA A 36 -3.17 7.52 27.44
C ALA A 36 -3.46 6.48 26.35
N ILE A 37 -4.60 5.80 26.41
CA ILE A 37 -5.07 4.90 25.35
C ILE A 37 -5.25 5.68 24.05
N LEU A 38 -5.95 6.83 24.10
CA LEU A 38 -6.17 7.68 22.93
C LEU A 38 -4.87 8.21 22.31
N ALA A 39 -3.88 8.56 23.13
CA ALA A 39 -2.58 8.98 22.64
C ALA A 39 -1.87 7.86 21.86
N ARG A 40 -1.94 6.61 22.35
CA ARG A 40 -1.37 5.45 21.66
C ARG A 40 -2.15 5.10 20.38
N GLU A 41 -3.48 5.20 20.40
CA GLU A 41 -4.32 5.05 19.20
C GLU A 41 -3.94 6.08 18.12
N ARG A 42 -3.71 7.34 18.52
CA ARG A 42 -3.29 8.37 17.57
C ARG A 42 -1.98 8.03 16.90
N GLN A 43 -0.99 7.53 17.66
CA GLN A 43 0.28 7.08 17.10
C GLN A 43 0.12 5.88 16.15
N ALA A 44 -0.77 4.93 16.46
CA ALA A 44 -1.08 3.81 15.58
C ALA A 44 -1.72 4.29 14.27
N LEU A 45 -2.66 5.23 14.36
CA LEU A 45 -3.31 5.84 13.20
C LEU A 45 -2.30 6.63 12.34
N ASP A 46 -1.38 7.37 12.96
CA ASP A 46 -0.35 8.11 12.22
C ASP A 46 0.55 7.15 11.41
N ARG A 47 0.94 6.00 11.98
CA ARG A 47 1.68 4.95 11.24
C ARG A 47 0.85 4.32 10.12
N ALA A 48 -0.44 4.07 10.36
CA ALA A 48 -1.35 3.56 9.35
C ALA A 48 -1.50 4.53 8.17
N ASN A 49 -1.70 5.81 8.44
CA ASN A 49 -1.83 6.85 7.42
C ASN A 49 -0.53 7.05 6.63
N ALA A 50 0.63 7.04 7.30
CA ALA A 50 1.92 7.09 6.62
C ALA A 50 2.14 5.90 5.68
N ARG A 51 1.64 4.72 6.03
CA ARG A 51 1.65 3.55 5.14
C ARG A 51 0.63 3.67 4.00
N GLN A 52 -0.57 4.16 4.27
CA GLN A 52 -1.56 4.42 3.23
C GLN A 52 -1.02 5.38 2.16
N GLY A 53 -0.29 6.42 2.56
CA GLY A 53 0.40 7.31 1.64
C GLY A 53 1.41 6.57 0.74
N ARG A 54 2.22 5.67 1.31
CA ARG A 54 3.16 4.84 0.55
C ARG A 54 2.47 3.84 -0.39
N THR A 55 1.32 3.30 0.00
CA THR A 55 0.50 2.46 -0.89
C THR A 55 0.03 3.22 -2.12
N VAL A 56 -0.45 4.45 -1.94
CA VAL A 56 -0.87 5.31 -3.04
C VAL A 56 0.32 5.60 -3.96
N GLN A 57 1.45 6.01 -3.39
CA GLN A 57 2.66 6.30 -4.17
C GLN A 57 3.14 5.08 -4.98
N PHE A 58 3.14 3.88 -4.39
CA PHE A 58 3.51 2.66 -5.09
C PHE A 58 2.59 2.38 -6.30
N TYR A 59 1.28 2.60 -6.14
CA TYR A 59 0.32 2.44 -7.23
C TYR A 59 0.52 3.49 -8.34
N ASP A 60 0.74 4.74 -7.98
CA ASP A 60 0.99 5.83 -8.93
C ASP A 60 2.29 5.61 -9.71
N ASP A 61 3.32 5.08 -9.04
CA ASP A 61 4.59 4.72 -9.67
C ASP A 61 4.43 3.59 -10.68
N ILE A 62 3.65 2.54 -10.35
CA ILE A 62 3.31 1.47 -11.29
C ILE A 62 2.56 2.05 -12.49
N THR A 63 1.52 2.85 -12.24
CA THR A 63 0.70 3.44 -13.28
C THR A 63 1.54 4.30 -14.21
N THR A 64 2.44 5.13 -13.67
CA THR A 64 3.34 5.98 -14.45
C THR A 64 4.31 5.15 -15.31
N ARG A 65 4.89 4.08 -14.74
CA ARG A 65 5.91 3.27 -15.43
C ARG A 65 5.33 2.35 -16.51
N TYR A 66 4.09 1.90 -16.31
CA TYR A 66 3.50 0.85 -17.13
C TYR A 66 2.19 1.26 -17.84
N ALA A 67 1.76 2.53 -17.72
CA ALA A 67 0.72 3.06 -18.59
C ALA A 67 1.17 2.89 -20.06
N LEU A 68 0.46 2.02 -20.78
CA LEU A 68 0.69 1.75 -22.19
C LEU A 68 0.68 3.06 -22.97
N PRO A 69 1.66 3.32 -23.87
CA PRO A 69 1.54 4.43 -24.80
C PRO A 69 0.22 4.28 -25.55
N LYS A 70 -0.57 5.36 -25.65
CA LYS A 70 -1.70 5.39 -26.59
C LYS A 70 -1.11 5.00 -27.95
N ARG A 71 -1.54 3.86 -28.49
CA ARG A 71 -1.28 3.51 -29.88
C ARG A 71 -1.91 4.61 -30.73
N THR A 72 -1.12 5.61 -31.09
CA THR A 72 -1.47 6.56 -32.14
C THR A 72 -1.44 5.79 -33.44
N ASN A 73 -2.62 5.65 -34.05
CA ASN A 73 -2.81 5.18 -35.42
C ASN A 73 -2.61 6.35 -36.39
#